data_AF-A0A0C1XIA4-F1
#
_entry.id   AF-A0A0C1XIA4-F1
#
_cell.length_a   1.000
_cell.length_b   1.000
_cell.length_c   1.000
_cell.angle_alpha   90.00
_cell.angle_beta   90.00
_cell.angle_gamma   90.00
#
_symmetry.space_group_name_H-M   'P 1'
#
loop_
_entity.id
_entity.type
_entity.pdbx_description
1 polymer ?
#
loop_
_entity_poly.entity_id
_entity_poly.type
_entity_poly.pdbx_seq_one_letter_code
_entity_poly.pdbx_strand_id
1 'polypeptide(L)'
;MWESEALRTHGPGSAQAIHWLEVRADLARLAKDASRSCELWMAAAEARLARRQSGDAEDVVAAVDRAHHQWEQLRDPVAADALAPALTALRRRVPGRRPGALQAIERRTETLHPAAAPQQ
;
A
#
# COMPACT_ATOMS: atom_id res chain seq x y z
N MET A 1 0.83 -4.66 25.44
CA MET A 1 1.99 -5.13 24.66
C MET A 1 1.66 -6.47 24.03
N TRP A 2 1.07 -6.49 22.83
CA TRP A 2 0.83 -7.75 22.08
C TRP A 2 1.57 -7.78 20.74
N GLU A 3 1.93 -6.61 20.21
CA GLU A 3 2.78 -6.44 19.02
C GLU A 3 4.20 -6.99 19.24
N SER A 4 4.85 -6.62 20.34
CA SER A 4 6.20 -7.12 20.69
C SER A 4 6.21 -8.63 20.94
N GLU A 5 5.12 -9.17 21.49
CA GLU A 5 4.99 -10.61 21.77
C GLU A 5 4.84 -11.41 20.47
N ALA A 6 4.00 -10.95 19.53
CA ALA A 6 3.83 -11.61 18.24
C ALA A 6 5.11 -11.56 17.39
N LEU A 7 5.83 -10.44 17.39
CA LEU A 7 7.11 -10.29 16.69
C LEU A 7 8.19 -11.20 17.27
N ARG A 8 8.23 -11.33 18.60
CA ARG A 8 9.20 -12.17 19.33
C ARG A 8 8.92 -13.66 19.20
N THR A 9 7.65 -14.06 19.13
CA THR A 9 7.23 -15.48 19.13
C THR A 9 7.18 -16.08 17.72
N HIS A 10 6.89 -15.30 16.68
CA HIS A 10 6.69 -15.83 15.33
C HIS A 10 7.61 -15.21 14.26
N GLY A 11 8.34 -14.14 14.59
CA GLY A 11 9.21 -13.42 13.67
C GLY A 11 8.48 -12.35 12.83
N PRO A 12 9.24 -11.38 12.28
CA PRO A 12 8.70 -10.18 11.61
C PRO A 12 7.91 -10.47 10.32
N GLY A 13 8.05 -11.67 9.74
CA GLY A 13 7.31 -12.11 8.56
C GLY A 13 6.18 -13.09 8.86
N SER A 14 5.75 -13.25 10.11
CA SER A 14 4.67 -14.19 10.46
C SER A 14 3.28 -13.67 10.07
N ALA A 15 2.32 -14.57 9.81
CA ALA A 15 0.94 -14.17 9.54
C ALA A 15 0.36 -13.25 10.65
N GLN A 16 0.71 -13.50 11.91
CA GLN A 16 0.30 -12.68 13.05
C GLN A 16 0.94 -11.28 13.02
N ALA A 17 2.23 -11.17 12.69
CA ALA A 17 2.90 -9.88 12.56
C ALA A 17 2.28 -9.05 11.44
N ILE A 18 1.96 -9.69 10.31
CA ILE A 18 1.31 -8.96 9.21
C ILE A 18 -0.13 -8.59 9.56
N HIS A 19 -0.87 -9.44 10.27
CA HIS A 19 -2.20 -9.08 10.77
C HIS A 19 -2.17 -7.82 11.67
N TRP A 20 -1.15 -7.70 12.53
CA TRP A 20 -0.97 -6.47 13.32
C TRP A 20 -0.65 -5.24 12.47
N LEU A 21 0.07 -5.37 11.36
CA LEU A 21 0.26 -4.26 10.40
C LEU A 21 -1.07 -3.80 9.81
N GLU A 22 -1.96 -4.73 9.46
CA GLU A 22 -3.29 -4.44 8.92
C GLU A 22 -4.16 -3.70 9.94
N VAL A 23 -4.17 -4.17 11.19
CA VAL A 23 -4.87 -3.50 12.30
C VAL A 23 -4.34 -2.08 12.49
N ARG A 24 -3.02 -1.89 12.49
CA ARG A 24 -2.41 -0.56 12.60
C ARG A 24 -2.77 0.35 11.42
N ALA A 25 -2.88 -0.21 10.21
CA ALA A 25 -3.30 0.53 9.02
C ALA A 25 -4.74 1.04 9.19
N ASP A 26 -5.65 0.17 9.64
CA ASP A 26 -7.04 0.57 9.92
C ASP A 26 -7.15 1.61 11.04
N LEU A 27 -6.34 1.50 12.09
CA LEU A 27 -6.28 2.52 13.14
C LEU A 27 -5.80 3.87 12.61
N ALA A 28 -4.78 3.89 11.75
CA ALA A 28 -4.31 5.11 11.10
C ALA A 28 -5.41 5.75 10.23
N ARG A 29 -6.14 4.94 9.46
CA ARG A 29 -7.31 5.40 8.69
C ARG A 29 -8.39 6.03 9.59
N LEU A 30 -8.73 5.38 10.70
CA LEU A 30 -9.71 5.89 11.67
C LEU A 30 -9.24 7.20 12.31
N ALA A 31 -7.93 7.35 12.53
CA ALA A 31 -7.30 8.59 12.97
C ALA A 31 -7.19 9.67 11.87
N LYS A 32 -7.71 9.39 10.66
CA LYS A 32 -7.64 10.26 9.47
C LYS A 32 -6.22 10.51 8.95
N ASP A 33 -5.29 9.62 9.27
CA ASP A 33 -3.93 9.61 8.74
C ASP A 33 -3.83 8.66 7.53
N ALA A 34 -4.24 9.17 6.36
CA ALA A 34 -4.27 8.40 5.13
C ALA A 34 -2.87 8.01 4.64
N SER A 35 -1.84 8.85 4.88
CA SER A 35 -0.45 8.56 4.48
C SER A 35 0.07 7.35 5.22
N ARG A 36 -0.04 7.37 6.55
CA ARG A 36 0.41 6.25 7.39
C ARG A 36 -0.40 4.99 7.15
N SER A 37 -1.70 5.12 6.91
CA SER A 37 -2.56 4.00 6.54
C SER A 37 -2.11 3.36 5.21
N CYS A 38 -1.80 4.18 4.19
CA CYS A 38 -1.28 3.72 2.90
C CYS A 38 0.03 2.94 3.06
N GLU A 39 1.01 3.52 3.77
CA GLU A 39 2.30 2.89 4.04
C GLU A 39 2.15 1.53 4.73
N LEU A 40 1.29 1.44 5.74
CA LEU A 40 1.08 0.20 6.50
C LEU A 40 0.41 -0.88 5.64
N TRP A 41 -0.53 -0.52 4.76
CA TRP A 41 -1.12 -1.47 3.81
C TRP A 41 -0.11 -1.94 2.74
N MET A 42 0.76 -1.05 2.26
CA MET A 42 1.86 -1.44 1.35
C MET A 42 2.83 -2.41 2.03
N ALA A 43 3.25 -2.12 3.27
CA ALA A 43 4.11 -3.01 4.04
C ALA A 43 3.46 -4.38 4.30
N ALA A 44 2.15 -4.41 4.58
CA ALA A 44 1.42 -5.66 4.75
C ALA A 44 1.37 -6.51 3.46
N ALA A 45 1.19 -5.86 2.30
CA ALA A 45 1.22 -6.53 1.00
C ALA A 45 2.61 -7.09 0.69
N GLU A 46 3.68 -6.31 0.92
CA GLU A 46 5.05 -6.75 0.72
C GLU A 46 5.42 -7.95 1.60
N ALA A 47 5.05 -7.90 2.89
CA ALA A 47 5.33 -8.99 3.81
C ALA A 47 4.59 -10.28 3.41
N ARG A 48 3.38 -10.18 2.84
CA ARG A 48 2.64 -11.33 2.30
C ARG A 48 3.32 -11.92 1.07
N LEU A 49 3.76 -11.07 0.13
CA LEU A 49 4.51 -11.50 -1.04
C LEU A 49 5.85 -12.15 -0.65
N ALA A 50 6.54 -11.63 0.38
CA ALA A 50 7.78 -12.20 0.90
C ALA A 50 7.58 -13.61 1.49
N ARG A 51 6.38 -13.93 1.97
CA ARG A 51 5.99 -15.29 2.40
C ARG A 51 5.67 -16.25 1.25
N ARG A 52 5.98 -15.87 0.00
CA ARG A 52 5.65 -16.61 -1.23
C ARG A 52 4.16 -16.87 -1.42
N GLN A 53 3.30 -16.00 -0.88
CA GLN A 53 1.91 -15.97 -1.32
C GLN A 53 1.88 -15.50 -2.77
N SER A 54 1.05 -16.14 -3.60
CA SER A 54 0.84 -15.71 -4.98
C SER A 54 0.38 -14.25 -5.01
N GLY A 55 0.78 -13.50 -6.04
CA GLY A 55 0.24 -12.16 -6.30
C GLY A 55 -1.28 -12.16 -6.46
N ASP A 56 -1.87 -13.31 -6.82
CA ASP A 56 -3.32 -13.49 -6.95
C ASP A 56 -4.01 -13.98 -5.66
N ALA A 57 -3.25 -14.18 -4.57
CA ALA A 57 -3.83 -14.55 -3.29
C ALA A 57 -4.76 -13.42 -2.81
N GLU A 58 -5.97 -13.79 -2.36
CA GLU A 58 -7.00 -12.82 -2.00
C GLU A 58 -6.52 -11.80 -0.96
N ASP A 59 -5.77 -12.24 0.05
CA ASP A 59 -5.23 -11.36 1.08
C ASP A 59 -4.19 -10.35 0.54
N VAL A 60 -3.37 -10.77 -0.43
CA VAL A 60 -2.39 -9.89 -1.08
C VAL A 60 -3.13 -8.84 -1.91
N VAL A 61 -4.11 -9.26 -2.70
CA VAL A 61 -4.94 -8.36 -3.51
C VAL A 61 -5.68 -7.37 -2.62
N ALA A 62 -6.30 -7.83 -1.53
CA ALA A 62 -7.02 -6.99 -0.58
C ALA A 62 -6.11 -5.95 0.08
N ALA A 63 -4.88 -6.32 0.45
CA ALA A 63 -3.91 -5.38 1.02
C ALA A 63 -3.52 -4.28 0.02
N VAL A 64 -3.20 -4.64 -1.23
CA VAL A 64 -2.86 -3.67 -2.28
C VAL A 64 -4.07 -2.79 -2.67
N ASP A 65 -5.28 -3.34 -2.66
CA ASP A 65 -6.51 -2.57 -2.89
C ASP A 65 -6.74 -1.51 -1.81
N ARG A 66 -6.53 -1.86 -0.54
CA ARG A 66 -6.62 -0.89 0.56
C ARG A 66 -5.51 0.15 0.50
N ALA A 67 -4.27 -0.24 0.20
CA ALA A 67 -3.16 0.71 0.00
C ALA A 67 -3.50 1.74 -1.08
N HIS A 68 -4.03 1.28 -2.22
CA HIS A 68 -4.46 2.16 -3.31
C HIS A 68 -5.58 3.08 -2.87
N HIS A 69 -6.62 2.55 -2.22
CA HIS A 69 -7.72 3.38 -1.74
C HIS A 69 -7.23 4.47 -0.77
N GLN A 70 -6.30 4.17 0.13
CA GLN A 70 -5.76 5.19 1.04
C GLN A 70 -4.92 6.25 0.31
N TRP A 71 -4.13 5.83 -0.67
CA TRP A 71 -3.38 6.75 -1.54
C TRP A 71 -4.33 7.69 -2.29
N GLU A 72 -5.47 7.19 -2.77
CA GLU A 72 -6.46 8.03 -3.43
C GLU A 72 -7.04 9.11 -2.49
N GLN A 73 -7.10 8.84 -1.19
CA GLN A 73 -7.60 9.78 -0.20
C GLN A 73 -6.56 10.81 0.27
N LEU A 74 -5.30 10.70 -0.18
CA LEU A 74 -4.24 11.65 0.15
C LEU A 74 -4.51 13.02 -0.47
N ARG A 75 -4.63 14.04 0.39
CA ARG A 75 -4.79 15.43 -0.04
C ARG A 75 -3.47 16.19 -0.14
N ASP A 76 -2.44 15.69 0.51
CA ASP A 76 -1.10 16.26 0.39
C ASP A 76 -0.45 15.73 -0.91
N PRO A 77 -0.19 16.61 -1.90
CA PRO A 77 0.42 16.21 -3.16
C PRO A 77 1.85 15.69 -2.98
N VAL A 78 2.60 16.16 -1.99
CA VAL A 78 3.98 15.72 -1.73
C VAL A 78 3.99 14.30 -1.19
N ALA A 79 3.13 14.00 -0.20
CA ALA A 79 2.99 12.65 0.32
C ALA A 79 2.43 11.67 -0.73
N ALA A 80 1.46 12.11 -1.54
CA ALA A 80 0.93 11.30 -2.62
C ALA A 80 2.02 10.97 -3.65
N ASP A 81 2.84 11.94 -4.02
CA ASP A 81 3.95 11.72 -4.94
C ASP A 81 4.99 10.75 -4.37
N ALA A 82 5.42 10.95 -3.13
CA ALA A 82 6.42 10.11 -2.48
C ALA A 82 6.02 8.62 -2.41
N LEU A 83 4.73 8.33 -2.25
CA LEU A 83 4.21 6.96 -2.11
C LEU A 83 3.87 6.30 -3.46
N ALA A 84 3.72 7.08 -4.53
CA ALA A 84 3.23 6.56 -5.80
C ALA A 84 4.18 5.55 -6.50
N PRO A 85 5.53 5.71 -6.47
CA PRO A 85 6.43 4.72 -7.05
C PRO A 85 6.31 3.34 -6.40
N ALA A 86 6.21 3.30 -5.06
CA ALA A 86 6.07 2.07 -4.30
C ALA A 86 4.72 1.38 -4.59
N LEU A 87 3.63 2.15 -4.59
CA LEU A 87 2.30 1.65 -4.92
C LEU A 87 2.22 1.13 -6.36
N THR A 88 2.87 1.82 -7.30
CA THR A 88 2.96 1.41 -8.71
C THR A 88 3.68 0.07 -8.87
N ALA A 89 4.82 -0.10 -8.19
CA ALA A 89 5.56 -1.35 -8.20
C ALA A 89 4.75 -2.52 -7.63
N LEU A 90 4.02 -2.28 -6.53
CA LEU A 90 3.10 -3.26 -5.96
C LEU A 90 1.98 -3.62 -6.93
N ARG A 91 1.38 -2.64 -7.59
CA ARG A 91 0.25 -2.88 -8.50
C ARG A 91 0.65 -3.58 -9.79
N ARG A 92 1.89 -3.42 -10.26
CA ARG A 92 2.45 -4.22 -11.37
C ARG A 92 2.61 -5.70 -11.00
N ARG A 93 2.97 -5.99 -9.75
CA ARG A 93 3.11 -7.36 -9.22
C ARG A 93 1.76 -7.98 -8.85
N VAL A 94 0.80 -7.14 -8.46
CA VAL A 94 -0.54 -7.52 -7.99
C VAL A 94 -1.56 -6.71 -8.80
N PRO A 95 -1.82 -7.10 -10.06
CA PRO A 95 -2.75 -6.37 -10.93
C PRO A 95 -4.17 -6.34 -10.35
N GLY A 96 -4.53 -7.35 -9.54
CA GLY A 96 -5.84 -7.47 -8.93
C GLY A 96 -6.94 -7.81 -9.94
N ARG A 97 -8.20 -7.78 -9.48
CA ARG A 97 -9.36 -8.12 -10.33
C ARG A 97 -9.89 -6.96 -11.17
N ARG A 98 -9.49 -5.71 -10.86
CA ARG A 98 -9.99 -4.50 -11.53
C ARG A 98 -8.97 -3.97 -12.52
N PRO A 99 -9.21 -4.07 -13.84
CA PRO A 99 -8.34 -3.44 -14.82
C PRO A 99 -8.37 -1.91 -14.63
N GLY A 100 -7.22 -1.26 -14.79
CA GLY A 100 -7.09 0.20 -14.76
C GLY A 100 -6.64 0.82 -13.43
N ALA A 101 -6.45 0.03 -12.37
CA ALA A 101 -5.92 0.55 -11.11
C ALA A 101 -4.53 1.18 -11.26
N LEU A 102 -3.65 0.57 -12.07
CA LEU A 102 -2.34 1.12 -12.40
C LEU A 102 -2.45 2.44 -13.18
N GLN A 103 -3.31 2.49 -14.20
CA GLN A 103 -3.55 3.69 -15.00
C GLN A 103 -4.13 4.84 -14.18
N ALA A 104 -4.91 4.54 -13.13
CA ALA A 104 -5.42 5.56 -12.22
C ALA A 104 -4.30 6.20 -11.39
N ILE A 105 -3.33 5.40 -10.93
CA ILE A 105 -2.14 5.90 -10.23
C ILE A 105 -1.30 6.77 -11.16
N GLU A 106 -0.95 6.24 -12.34
CA GLU A 106 -0.12 6.93 -13.34
C GLU A 106 -0.72 8.30 -13.73
N ARG A 107 -2.01 8.33 -14.09
CA ARG A 107 -2.69 9.60 -14.44
C ARG A 107 -2.67 10.61 -13.30
N ARG A 108 -2.89 10.17 -12.07
CA ARG A 108 -2.88 11.10 -10.93
C ARG A 108 -1.47 11.58 -10.62
N THR A 109 -0.44 10.73 -10.71
CA THR A 109 0.95 11.20 -10.56
C THR A 109 1.33 12.25 -11.61
N GLU A 110 0.89 12.09 -12.85
CA GLU A 110 1.11 13.10 -13.91
C GLU A 110 0.50 14.46 -13.53
N THR A 111 -0.68 14.47 -12.90
CA THR A 111 -1.30 15.72 -12.40
C THR A 111 -0.61 16.32 -11.19
N LEU A 112 0.08 15.50 -10.39
CA LEU A 112 0.88 15.96 -9.25
C LEU A 112 2.23 16.55 -9.71
N HIS A 113 2.70 16.15 -10.89
CA HIS A 113 3.92 16.64 -11.56
C HIS A 113 3.63 17.42 -12.84
N PRO A 114 2.95 18.58 -12.79
CA PRO A 114 2.67 19.37 -14.00
C PRO A 114 3.94 19.95 -14.68
N ALA A 115 5.13 19.79 -14.09
CA ALA A 115 6.39 20.37 -14.57
C ALA A 115 7.22 19.48 -15.50
N ALA A 116 6.79 18.26 -15.83
CA ALA A 116 7.48 17.39 -16.80
C ALA A 116 6.81 17.36 -18.19
N ALA A 117 6.10 18.43 -18.56
CA ALA A 117 5.72 18.62 -19.96
C ALA A 117 7.00 18.83 -20.80
N PRO A 118 7.21 18.09 -21.90
CA PRO A 118 8.31 18.38 -22.80
C PRO A 118 8.09 19.78 -23.39
N GLN A 119 9.05 20.67 -23.16
CA GLN A 119 9.19 21.88 -23.96
C GLN A 119 9.70 21.45 -25.33
N GLN A 120 8.81 21.14 -26.28
CA GLN A 120 9.07 21.22 -27.73
C GLN A 120 7.79 21.60 -28.48
#